data_AF-A0AAV0QBU6-F1
#
_entry.id   AF-A0AAV0QBU6-F1
#
_cell.length_a   1.000
_cell.length_b   1.000
_cell.length_c   1.000
_cell.angle_alpha   90.00
_cell.angle_beta   90.00
_cell.angle_gamma   90.00
#
_symmetry.space_group_name_H-M   'P 1'
#
loop_
_entity.id
_entity.type
_entity.pdbx_description
1 polymer ?
#
loop_
_entity_poly.entity_id
_entity_poly.type
_entity_poly.pdbx_seq_one_letter_code
_entity_poly.pdbx_strand_id
1 'polypeptide(L)'
;MIIIEGELFGQVKVGESFWHLEDQKTVSVLLTKSDERRNWWKSLVKGGPEIDTQKVEPEPSRLGDLDPELRSTVEKMMFDQRQKEMSRPTSDEIQQQELLKKFDFSKMKRVDKFSNMA
;
A
#
# COMPACT_ATOMS: atom_id res chain seq x y z
N MET A 1 -6.09 -33.82 -21.43
CA MET A 1 -5.68 -33.33 -20.10
C MET A 1 -5.82 -31.83 -20.12
N ILE A 2 -6.68 -31.27 -19.28
CA ILE A 2 -6.89 -29.83 -19.13
C ILE A 2 -6.11 -29.38 -17.90
N ILE A 3 -5.29 -28.34 -18.03
CA ILE A 3 -4.46 -27.83 -16.93
C ILE A 3 -5.19 -26.73 -16.16
N ILE A 4 -5.81 -25.80 -16.89
CA ILE A 4 -6.57 -24.68 -16.33
C ILE A 4 -7.82 -24.51 -17.20
N GLU A 5 -8.98 -24.45 -16.54
CA GLU A 5 -10.27 -24.15 -17.15
C GLU A 5 -11.10 -23.33 -16.16
N GLY A 6 -11.75 -22.27 -16.65
CA GLY A 6 -12.57 -21.39 -15.84
C GLY A 6 -12.59 -19.96 -16.34
N GLU A 7 -13.53 -19.18 -15.82
CA GLU A 7 -13.60 -17.73 -16.06
C GLU A 7 -12.53 -17.01 -15.23
N LEU A 8 -11.73 -16.14 -15.84
CA LEU A 8 -10.75 -15.33 -15.11
C LEU A 8 -11.43 -14.43 -14.07
N PHE A 9 -10.72 -14.12 -12.99
CA PHE A 9 -11.26 -13.29 -11.91
C PHE A 9 -11.68 -11.89 -12.38
N GLY A 10 -10.95 -11.32 -13.35
CA GLY A 10 -11.29 -10.05 -13.99
C GLY A 10 -10.98 -10.04 -15.47
N GLN A 11 -11.31 -8.93 -16.13
CA GLN A 11 -11.05 -8.75 -17.55
C GLN A 11 -9.56 -8.54 -17.84
N VAL A 12 -9.11 -9.09 -18.97
CA VAL A 12 -7.75 -8.93 -19.48
C VAL A 12 -7.79 -8.37 -20.90
N LYS A 13 -6.75 -7.63 -21.25
CA LYS A 13 -6.51 -7.16 -22.61
C LYS A 13 -5.88 -8.30 -23.39
N VAL A 14 -6.72 -9.05 -24.10
CA VAL A 14 -6.28 -10.23 -24.87
C VAL A 14 -5.18 -9.86 -25.88
N GLY A 15 -5.28 -8.71 -26.54
CA GLY A 15 -4.26 -8.25 -27.50
C GLY A 15 -2.91 -7.86 -26.89
N GLU A 16 -2.85 -7.63 -25.58
CA GLU A 16 -1.62 -7.32 -24.83
C GLU A 16 -1.20 -8.51 -23.92
N SER A 17 -1.85 -9.66 -24.07
CA SER A 17 -1.57 -10.88 -23.30
C SER A 17 -1.00 -11.93 -24.26
N PHE A 18 -0.06 -12.74 -23.78
CA PHE A 18 0.59 -13.74 -24.61
C PHE A 18 1.03 -14.94 -23.78
N TRP A 19 1.36 -16.01 -24.47
CA TRP A 19 1.93 -17.21 -23.87
C TRP A 19 3.10 -17.69 -24.71
N HIS A 20 4.04 -18.36 -24.07
CA HIS A 20 5.16 -19.00 -24.74
C HIS A 20 5.58 -20.25 -23.99
N LEU A 21 6.30 -21.12 -24.69
CA LEU A 21 6.82 -22.36 -24.13
C LEU A 21 8.31 -22.16 -23.81
N GLU A 22 8.65 -22.17 -22.53
CA GLU A 22 10.02 -22.10 -22.02
C GLU A 22 10.61 -23.50 -21.93
N ASP A 23 11.81 -23.67 -22.50
CA ASP A 23 12.61 -24.90 -22.48
C ASP A 23 11.87 -26.19 -22.87
N GLN A 24 10.79 -26.06 -23.65
CA GLN A 24 9.88 -27.14 -24.05
C GLN A 24 9.22 -27.88 -22.87
N LYS A 25 9.22 -27.29 -21.67
CA LYS A 25 8.73 -27.94 -20.44
C LYS A 25 7.72 -27.10 -19.68
N THR A 26 7.81 -25.77 -19.78
CA THR A 26 6.99 -24.85 -18.99
C THR A 26 6.21 -23.94 -19.91
N VAL A 27 4.89 -23.93 -19.78
CA VAL A 27 4.04 -22.95 -20.46
C VAL A 27 3.93 -21.71 -19.57
N SER A 28 4.51 -20.61 -20.04
CA SER A 28 4.41 -19.31 -19.38
C SER A 28 3.27 -18.52 -20.01
N VAL A 29 2.37 -17.99 -19.19
CA VAL A 29 1.23 -17.18 -19.64
C VAL A 29 1.31 -15.82 -18.95
N LEU A 30 1.39 -14.77 -19.76
CA LEU A 30 1.35 -13.38 -19.30
C LEU A 30 -0.04 -12.80 -19.61
N LEU A 31 -0.73 -12.36 -18.56
CA LEU A 31 -2.04 -11.74 -18.66
C LEU A 31 -1.97 -10.27 -18.29
N THR A 32 -2.33 -9.40 -19.23
CA THR A 32 -2.41 -7.96 -19.00
C THR A 32 -3.82 -7.60 -18.54
N LYS A 33 -3.97 -7.19 -17.28
CA LYS A 33 -5.28 -6.80 -16.72
C LYS A 33 -5.83 -5.56 -17.44
N SER A 34 -7.14 -5.53 -17.68
CA SER A 34 -7.82 -4.37 -18.27
C SER A 34 -8.10 -3.25 -17.28
N ASP A 35 -8.02 -3.53 -15.97
CA ASP A 35 -8.34 -2.58 -14.91
C ASP A 35 -7.16 -1.67 -14.58
N GLU A 36 -7.37 -0.35 -14.70
CA GLU A 36 -6.40 0.68 -14.36
C GLU A 36 -6.20 0.84 -12.84
N ARG A 37 -7.15 0.37 -12.02
CA ARG A 37 -7.14 0.57 -10.56
C ARG A 37 -6.21 -0.39 -9.79
N ARG A 38 -5.38 -1.18 -10.47
CA ARG A 38 -4.41 -2.11 -9.86
C ARG A 38 -5.02 -3.06 -8.81
N ASN A 39 -6.28 -3.45 -8.99
CA ASN A 39 -6.93 -4.37 -8.05
C ASN A 39 -6.23 -5.74 -8.03
N TRP A 40 -5.88 -6.20 -6.82
CA TRP A 40 -5.37 -7.54 -6.60
C TRP A 40 -6.46 -8.55 -6.92
N TRP A 41 -6.09 -9.60 -7.66
CA TRP A 41 -6.99 -10.72 -7.89
C TRP A 41 -6.77 -11.70 -6.75
N LYS A 42 -7.82 -12.00 -6.01
CA LYS A 42 -7.75 -13.00 -4.94
C LYS A 42 -7.66 -14.43 -5.49
N SER A 43 -7.97 -14.67 -6.76
CA SER A 43 -7.75 -15.95 -7.43
C SER A 43 -7.46 -15.74 -8.92
N LEU A 44 -6.90 -16.74 -9.61
CA LEU A 44 -6.69 -16.67 -11.06
C LEU A 44 -8.03 -16.80 -11.82
N VAL A 45 -8.79 -17.84 -11.47
CA VAL A 45 -10.13 -18.12 -11.99
C VAL A 45 -11.17 -17.96 -10.88
N LYS A 46 -12.39 -17.58 -11.23
CA LYS A 46 -13.50 -17.46 -10.28
C LYS A 46 -13.81 -18.83 -9.67
N GLY A 47 -13.99 -18.86 -8.35
CA GLY A 47 -14.22 -20.10 -7.59
C GLY A 47 -12.99 -20.99 -7.42
N GLY A 48 -11.83 -20.57 -7.93
CA GLY A 48 -10.55 -21.23 -7.67
C GLY A 48 -10.00 -20.93 -6.28
N PRO A 49 -8.84 -21.51 -5.93
CA PRO A 49 -8.15 -21.24 -4.67
C PRO A 49 -7.88 -19.74 -4.50
N GLU A 50 -8.24 -19.20 -3.33
CA GLU A 50 -8.05 -17.79 -3.02
C GLU A 50 -6.76 -17.54 -2.25
N ILE A 51 -6.14 -16.40 -2.50
CA ILE A 51 -5.01 -15.86 -1.74
C ILE A 51 -5.49 -14.73 -0.84
N ASP A 52 -4.82 -14.57 0.29
CA ASP A 52 -5.04 -13.44 1.20
C ASP A 52 -4.36 -12.18 0.63
N THR A 53 -5.13 -11.39 -0.11
CA THR A 53 -4.63 -10.16 -0.76
C THR A 53 -4.24 -9.06 0.23
N GLN A 54 -4.54 -9.19 1.53
CA GLN A 54 -4.11 -8.23 2.55
C GLN A 54 -2.68 -8.48 3.04
N LYS A 55 -2.14 -9.68 2.82
CA LYS A 55 -0.75 -10.04 3.16
C LYS A 55 0.23 -9.90 2.00
N VAL A 56 -0.28 -9.53 0.83
CA VAL A 56 0.56 -9.27 -0.33
C VAL A 56 1.17 -7.88 -0.11
N GLU A 57 2.40 -7.84 0.39
CA GLU A 57 3.17 -6.60 0.33
C GLU A 57 3.22 -6.21 -1.16
N PRO A 58 2.72 -5.02 -1.53
CA PRO A 58 3.01 -4.52 -2.85
C PRO A 58 4.54 -4.45 -2.92
N GLU A 59 5.13 -5.28 -3.79
CA GLU A 59 6.51 -5.06 -4.27
C GLU A 59 6.61 -3.56 -4.49
N PRO A 60 7.43 -2.84 -3.71
CA PRO A 60 7.45 -1.40 -3.78
C PRO A 60 7.91 -1.09 -5.19
N SER A 61 6.94 -0.76 -6.06
CA SER A 61 7.18 -0.22 -7.39
C SER A 61 8.21 0.85 -7.17
N ARG A 62 9.43 0.54 -7.61
CA ARG A 62 10.69 1.08 -7.12
C ARG A 62 10.47 2.52 -6.67
N LEU A 63 10.54 2.77 -5.35
CA LEU A 63 10.36 4.13 -4.80
C LEU A 63 11.29 5.16 -5.47
N GLY A 64 12.32 4.72 -6.20
CA GLY A 64 13.18 5.55 -7.05
C GLY A 64 12.55 6.03 -8.37
N ASP A 65 11.46 5.45 -8.85
CA ASP A 65 10.77 5.83 -10.09
C ASP A 65 9.58 6.78 -9.83
N LEU A 66 9.27 7.08 -8.57
CA LEU A 66 8.20 8.01 -8.17
C LEU A 66 8.76 9.42 -7.94
N ASP A 67 8.02 10.44 -8.39
CA ASP A 67 8.27 11.84 -8.09
C ASP A 67 8.40 12.03 -6.55
N PRO A 68 9.39 12.80 -6.04
CA PRO A 68 9.60 13.07 -4.62
C PRO A 68 8.34 13.34 -3.78
N GLU A 69 7.35 14.03 -4.34
CA GLU A 69 6.08 14.32 -3.64
C GLU A 69 5.22 13.05 -3.42
N LEU A 70 5.16 12.18 -4.44
CA LEU A 70 4.40 10.93 -4.37
C LEU A 70 5.09 9.91 -3.46
N ARG A 71 6.44 9.90 -3.44
CA ARG A 71 7.23 9.06 -2.53
C ARG A 71 6.93 9.33 -1.06
N SER A 72 6.91 10.61 -0.68
CA SER A 72 6.58 11.02 0.70
C SER A 72 5.16 10.56 1.11
N THR A 73 4.21 10.66 0.19
CA THR A 73 2.82 10.23 0.41
C THR A 73 2.72 8.72 0.62
N VAL A 74 3.42 7.93 -0.20
CA VAL A 74 3.45 6.46 -0.08
C VAL A 74 4.17 6.02 1.19
N GLU A 75 5.30 6.64 1.53
CA GLU A 75 6.03 6.36 2.78
C GLU A 75 5.15 6.65 4.02
N LYS A 76 4.40 7.77 4.00
CA LYS A 76 3.42 8.11 5.05
C LYS A 76 2.30 7.06 5.13
N MET A 77 1.71 6.66 4.00
CA MET A 77 0.66 5.63 3.97
C MET A 77 1.16 4.29 4.54
N MET A 78 2.37 3.87 4.18
CA MET A 78 2.99 2.64 4.70
C MET A 78 3.29 2.72 6.20
N PHE A 79 3.67 3.90 6.71
CA PHE A 79 3.84 4.10 8.15
C PHE A 79 2.50 4.04 8.88
N ASP A 80 1.48 4.73 8.38
CA ASP A 80 0.15 4.79 9.00
C ASP A 80 -0.54 3.43 9.02
N GLN A 81 -0.38 2.64 7.95
CA GLN A 81 -0.90 1.28 7.91
C GLN A 81 -0.29 0.40 9.01
N ARG A 82 1.04 0.43 9.17
CA ARG A 82 1.74 -0.31 10.25
C ARG A 82 1.34 0.16 11.64
N GLN A 83 1.18 1.47 11.86
CA GLN A 83 0.73 1.99 13.16
C GLN A 83 -0.69 1.53 13.49
N LYS A 84 -1.62 1.57 12.53
CA LYS A 84 -3.00 1.09 12.72
C LYS A 84 -3.05 -0.38 13.11
N GLU A 85 -2.26 -1.23 12.46
CA GLU A 85 -2.15 -2.65 12.81
C GLU A 85 -1.64 -2.86 14.24
N MET A 86 -0.72 -2.00 14.70
CA MET A 86 -0.21 -2.01 16.07
C MET A 86 -1.10 -1.29 17.09
N SER A 87 -2.29 -0.81 16.69
CA SER A 87 -3.14 0.06 17.53
C SER A 87 -2.41 1.30 18.08
N ARG A 88 -1.47 1.83 17.29
CA ARG A 88 -0.64 3.00 17.59
C ARG A 88 -1.10 4.20 16.75
N PRO A 89 -0.80 5.44 17.21
CA PRO A 89 -1.23 6.64 16.49
C PRO A 89 -0.52 6.77 15.13
N THR A 90 -1.29 7.22 14.15
CA THR A 90 -0.87 7.57 12.80
C THR A 90 -0.02 8.85 12.78
N SER A 91 0.61 9.14 11.64
CA SER A 91 1.44 10.34 11.45
C SER A 91 0.70 11.64 11.78
N ASP A 92 -0.57 11.75 11.38
CA ASP A 92 -1.39 12.94 11.63
C ASP A 92 -1.71 13.10 13.12
N GLU A 93 -2.03 11.99 13.80
CA GLU A 93 -2.31 12.00 15.23
C GLU A 93 -1.05 12.32 16.05
N ILE A 94 0.11 11.79 15.65
CA ILE A 94 1.41 12.15 16.25
C ILE A 94 1.67 13.65 16.07
N GLN A 95 1.45 14.18 14.86
CA GLN A 95 1.67 15.60 14.59
C GLN A 95 0.73 16.50 15.39
N GLN A 96 -0.55 16.11 15.53
CA GLN A 96 -1.51 16.80 16.38
C GLN A 96 -1.09 16.78 17.86
N GLN A 97 -0.65 15.64 18.37
CA GLN A 97 -0.16 15.53 19.76
C GLN A 97 1.06 16.41 20.01
N GLU A 98 2.00 16.48 19.06
CA GLU A 98 3.19 17.34 19.16
C GLU A 98 2.84 18.83 19.13
N LEU A 99 1.86 19.24 18.31
CA LEU A 99 1.36 20.61 18.32
C LEU A 99 0.75 20.96 19.68
N LEU A 100 -0.16 20.12 20.20
CA LEU A 100 -0.78 20.32 21.51
C LEU A 100 0.26 20.43 22.62
N LYS A 101 1.25 19.53 22.67
CA LYS A 101 2.37 19.61 23.62
C LYS A 101 3.13 20.92 23.49
N LYS A 102 3.47 21.37 22.28
CA LYS A 102 4.17 22.64 22.07
C LYS A 102 3.37 23.84 22.58
N PHE A 103 2.05 23.84 22.36
CA PHE A 103 1.16 24.87 22.89
C PHE A 103 1.14 24.87 24.43
N ASP A 104 1.05 23.70 25.07
CA ASP A 104 1.09 23.57 26.52
C ASP A 104 2.44 23.99 27.11
N PHE A 105 3.55 23.56 26.52
CA PHE A 105 4.90 24.00 26.91
C PHE A 105 5.10 25.50 26.76
N SER A 106 4.55 26.12 25.70
CA SER A 106 4.61 27.56 25.48
C SER A 106 3.80 28.34 26.53
N LYS A 107 2.62 27.82 26.92
CA LYS A 107 1.82 28.39 28.01
C LYS A 107 2.53 28.29 29.35
N MET A 108 3.10 27.13 29.68
CA MET A 108 3.86 26.91 30.92
C MET A 108 5.00 27.92 31.06
N LYS A 109 5.84 28.06 30.01
CA LYS A 109 6.95 29.02 29.99
C LYS A 109 6.52 30.49 30.13
N ARG A 110 5.32 30.84 29.64
CA ARG A 110 4.77 32.20 29.85
C ARG A 110 4.37 32.40 31.30
N VAL A 111 3.66 31.46 31.91
CA VAL A 111 3.21 31.55 33.31
C VAL A 111 4.40 31.66 34.27
N ASP A 112 5.44 30.86 34.07
CA ASP A 112 6.67 30.91 34.89
C ASP A 112 7.40 32.26 34.77
N LYS A 113 7.36 32.89 33.58
CA LYS A 113 7.98 34.20 33.35
C LYS A 113 7.21 35.34 34.04
N PHE A 114 5.88 35.26 34.13
CA PHE A 114 5.08 36.25 34.84
C PHE A 114 5.17 36.08 36.37
N SER A 115 5.31 34.86 36.87
CA SER A 115 5.44 34.61 38.32
C SER A 115 6.78 35.03 38.91
N ASN A 116 7.85 35.08 38.11
CA ASN A 116 9.19 35.51 38.54
C ASN A 116 9.44 37.03 38.39
N MET A 117 8.41 37.80 38.07
CA MET A 117 8.47 39.25 37.84
C MET A 117 7.66 40.07 38.85
N ALA A 118 7.11 39.42 39.88
CA ALA A 118 6.46 40.01 41.06
C ALA A 118 7.27 39.68 42.31
#